data_AF-A0A2R5GAV0-F1
#
_entry.id   AF-A0A2R5GAV0-F1
#
_cell.length_a   1.000
_cell.length_b   1.000
_cell.length_c   1.000
_cell.angle_alpha   90.00
_cell.angle_beta   90.00
_cell.angle_gamma   90.00
#
_symmetry.space_group_name_H-M   'P 1'
#
loop_
_entity.id
_entity.type
_entity.pdbx_description
1 polymer ?
#
loop_
_entity_poly.entity_id
_entity_poly.type
_entity_poly.pdbx_seq_one_letter_code
_entity_poly.pdbx_strand_id
1 'polypeptide(L)' 'MHPLVRDLYKRLLTVGKEYPQGLDWVKSKAKPWIMQNAALTDEVDIKKKVAEGRFWVREMQSVIKLKKYRTLKKRYY' A
#
# COMPACT_ATOMS: atom_id res chain seq x y z
N MET A 1 3.12 18.74 1.49
CA MET A 1 2.56 17.36 1.48
C MET A 1 1.82 17.12 2.78
N HIS A 2 0.52 16.81 2.70
CA HIS A 2 -0.35 16.62 3.87
C HIS A 2 0.16 15.46 4.78
N PRO A 3 0.10 15.57 6.13
CA PRO A 3 0.66 14.57 7.05
C PRO A 3 0.11 13.14 6.82
N LEU A 4 -1.19 13.03 6.56
CA LEU A 4 -1.84 11.73 6.31
C LEU A 4 -1.32 11.03 5.04
N VAL A 5 -0.99 11.80 4.00
CA VAL A 5 -0.46 11.24 2.74
C VAL A 5 0.96 10.72 2.96
N ARG A 6 1.75 11.40 3.80
CA ARG A 6 3.10 10.95 4.18
C ARG A 6 3.05 9.66 5.01
N ASP A 7 2.13 9.56 5.97
CA ASP A 7 1.88 8.33 6.74
C ASP A 7 1.51 7.16 5.82
N LEU A 8 0.54 7.38 4.91
CA LEU A 8 0.13 6.37 3.95
C LEU A 8 1.31 5.89 3.08
N TYR A 9 2.12 6.81 2.56
CA TYR A 9 3.27 6.45 1.72
C TYR A 9 4.30 5.60 2.50
N LYS A 10 4.59 5.96 3.76
CA LYS A 10 5.47 5.15 4.62
C LYS A 10 4.92 3.73 4.82
N ARG A 11 3.61 3.59 5.06
CA ARG A 11 2.96 2.28 5.22
C ARG A 11 3.05 1.43 3.96
N LEU A 12 2.80 2.02 2.79
CA LEU A 12 2.94 1.34 1.50
C LEU A 12 4.37 0.83 1.28
N LEU A 13 5.38 1.64 1.62
CA LEU A 13 6.78 1.22 1.53
C LEU A 13 7.11 0.08 2.51
N THR A 14 6.63 0.15 3.74
CA THR A 14 6.85 -0.92 4.73
C THR A 14 6.23 -2.24 4.27
N VAL A 15 4.96 -2.23 3.84
CA VAL A 15 4.28 -3.44 3.35
C VAL A 15 4.89 -3.93 2.03
N GLY A 16 5.36 -3.01 1.18
CA GLY A 16 5.99 -3.35 -0.09
C GLY A 16 7.26 -4.19 0.04
N LYS A 17 7.98 -4.13 1.17
CA LYS A 17 9.16 -4.98 1.41
C LYS A 17 8.81 -6.47 1.45
N GLU A 18 7.64 -6.82 1.97
CA GLU A 18 7.19 -8.22 2.09
C GLU A 18 6.27 -8.64 0.93
N TYR A 19 5.83 -7.69 0.11
CA TYR A 19 4.91 -7.95 -0.98
C TYR A 19 5.55 -8.89 -2.04
N PRO A 20 4.78 -9.83 -2.64
CA PRO A 20 5.36 -10.84 -3.54
C PRO A 20 6.15 -10.28 -4.72
N GLN A 21 5.75 -9.13 -5.26
CA GLN A 21 6.41 -8.44 -6.37
C GLN A 21 7.56 -7.51 -5.94
N GLY A 22 7.78 -7.36 -4.63
CA GLY A 22 8.84 -6.53 -4.06
C GLY A 22 8.52 -5.03 -3.96
N LEU A 23 9.46 -4.30 -3.36
CA LEU A 23 9.29 -2.89 -3.00
C LEU A 23 9.24 -1.97 -4.21
N ASP A 24 10.05 -2.22 -5.24
CA ASP A 24 10.15 -1.34 -6.40
C ASP A 24 8.89 -1.37 -7.25
N TRP A 25 8.23 -2.52 -7.33
CA TRP A 25 6.91 -2.64 -7.95
C TRP A 25 5.87 -1.81 -7.19
N VAL A 26 5.86 -1.87 -5.86
CA VAL A 26 4.93 -1.06 -5.05
C VAL A 26 5.21 0.42 -5.20
N LYS A 27 6.48 0.83 -5.21
CA LYS A 27 6.89 2.23 -5.45
C LYS A 27 6.43 2.73 -6.81
N SER A 28 6.59 1.91 -7.87
CA SER A 28 6.22 2.30 -9.24
C SER A 28 4.72 2.50 -9.41
N LYS A 29 3.88 1.89 -8.56
CA LYS A 29 2.42 2.11 -8.53
C LYS A 29 2.00 3.23 -7.57
N ALA A 30 2.58 3.28 -6.37
CA ALA A 30 2.21 4.23 -5.35
C ALA A 30 2.57 5.69 -5.74
N LYS A 31 3.75 5.91 -6.33
CA LYS A 31 4.21 7.26 -6.66
C LYS A 31 3.31 7.94 -7.73
N PRO A 32 3.01 7.32 -8.89
CA PRO A 32 2.10 7.91 -9.86
C PRO A 32 0.69 8.16 -9.29
N TRP A 33 0.16 7.23 -8.50
CA TRP A 33 -1.16 7.40 -7.90
C TRP A 33 -1.24 8.61 -6.95
N ILE A 34 -0.21 8.84 -6.13
CA ILE A 34 -0.15 10.05 -5.28
C ILE A 34 -0.01 11.31 -6.15
N MET A 35 0.83 11.27 -7.20
CA MET A 35 1.05 12.42 -8.07
C MET A 35 -0.21 12.82 -8.86
N GLN A 36 -1.01 11.84 -9.32
CA GLN A 36 -2.28 12.10 -10.01
C GLN A 36 -3.29 12.85 -9.12
N ASN A 37 -3.22 12.67 -7.80
CA ASN A 37 -4.10 13.31 -6.83
C ASN A 37 -3.47 14.55 -6.17
N ALA A 38 -2.31 15.01 -6.65
CA ALA A 38 -1.56 16.10 -6.02
C ALA A 38 -2.25 17.48 -6.11
N ALA A 39 -3.17 17.66 -7.06
CA ALA A 39 -3.93 18.91 -7.23
C ALA A 39 -5.10 19.04 -6.23
N LEU A 40 -5.43 17.98 -5.46
CA LEU A 40 -6.48 18.04 -4.46
C LEU A 40 -6.08 18.97 -3.32
N THR A 41 -6.88 20.02 -3.11
CA THR A 41 -6.64 21.04 -2.06
C THR A 41 -7.63 20.89 -0.90
N ASP A 42 -8.82 20.33 -1.15
CA ASP A 42 -9.84 20.13 -0.12
C ASP A 42 -9.50 18.98 0.84
N GLU A 43 -9.68 19.22 2.14
CA GLU A 43 -9.31 18.29 3.19
C GLU A 43 -10.19 17.02 3.19
N VAL A 44 -11.47 17.17 2.86
CA VAL A 44 -12.42 16.06 2.81
C VAL A 44 -12.02 15.09 1.71
N ASP A 45 -11.69 15.59 0.53
CA ASP A 45 -11.28 14.77 -0.60
C ASP A 45 -9.91 14.11 -0.39
N ILE A 46 -8.97 14.80 0.26
CA ILE A 46 -7.69 14.19 0.69
C ILE A 46 -7.96 13.01 1.63
N LYS A 47 -8.84 13.17 2.63
CA LYS A 47 -9.18 12.09 3.57
C LYS A 47 -9.83 10.90 2.86
N LYS A 48 -10.75 11.12 1.92
CA LYS A 48 -11.35 10.06 1.10
C LYS A 48 -10.28 9.28 0.32
N LYS A 49 -9.38 9.98 -0.39
CA LYS A 49 -8.29 9.33 -1.12
C LYS A 49 -7.32 8.59 -0.22
N VAL A 50 -6.98 9.15 0.94
CA VAL A 50 -6.16 8.43 1.91
C VAL A 50 -6.86 7.17 2.41
N ALA A 51 -8.18 7.19 2.60
CA ALA A 51 -8.95 6.01 2.99
C ALA A 51 -8.91 4.91 1.90
N GLU A 52 -9.03 5.27 0.63
CA GLU A 52 -8.82 4.36 -0.51
C GLU A 52 -7.40 3.75 -0.46
N GLY A 53 -6.38 4.57 -0.25
CA GLY A 53 -5.00 4.08 -0.12
C GLY A 53 -4.81 3.11 1.07
N ARG A 54 -5.45 3.38 2.21
CA ARG A 54 -5.43 2.49 3.39
C ARG A 54 -6.14 1.17 3.13
N PHE A 55 -7.18 1.17 2.30
CA PHE A 55 -7.81 -0.07 1.84
C PHE A 55 -6.80 -0.94 1.07
N TRP A 56 -6.08 -0.36 0.10
CA TRP A 56 -5.05 -1.09 -0.65
C TRP A 56 -3.93 -1.66 0.24
N VAL A 57 -3.52 -0.92 1.27
CA VAL A 57 -2.53 -1.43 2.26
C VAL A 57 -3.04 -2.70 2.94
N ARG A 58 -4.33 -2.76 3.31
CA ARG A 58 -4.93 -3.97 3.93
C ARG A 58 -4.97 -5.13 2.95
N GLU A 59 -5.35 -4.89 1.70
CA GLU A 59 -5.34 -5.92 0.65
C GLU A 59 -3.93 -6.50 0.43
N MET A 60 -2.91 -5.65 0.38
CA MET A 60 -1.52 -6.10 0.27
C MET A 60 -1.09 -6.97 1.46
N GLN A 61 -1.48 -6.60 2.69
CA GLN A 61 -1.22 -7.41 3.89
C GLN A 61 -1.90 -8.78 3.80
N SER A 62 -3.14 -8.84 3.30
CA SER A 62 -3.86 -10.09 3.07
C SER A 62 -3.14 -10.99 2.07
N VAL A 63 -2.67 -10.44 0.96
CA VAL A 63 -1.88 -11.18 -0.04
C VAL A 63 -0.58 -11.73 0.55
N ILE A 64 0.12 -10.93 1.38
CA ILE A 64 1.34 -11.37 2.08
C ILE A 64 1.03 -12.55 3.00
N LYS A 65 -0.06 -12.48 3.78
CA LYS A 65 -0.51 -13.57 4.65
C LYS A 65 -0.82 -14.84 3.85
N LEU A 66 -1.51 -14.72 2.72
CA LEU A 66 -1.80 -15.85 1.83
C LEU A 66 -0.53 -16.50 1.27
N LYS A 67 0.45 -15.70 0.83
CA LYS A 67 1.76 -16.21 0.40
C LYS A 67 2.43 -17.00 1.53
N LYS A 68 2.50 -16.43 2.74
CA LYS A 68 3.09 -17.09 3.92
C LYS A 68 2.38 -18.42 4.23
N TYR A 69 1.04 -18.43 4.25
CA TYR A 69 0.25 -19.64 4.46
C TYR A 69 0.55 -20.73 3.42
N ARG A 70 0.56 -20.38 2.12
CA ARG A 70 0.87 -21.34 1.04
C ARG A 70 2.27 -21.93 1.20
N THR A 71 3.26 -21.12 1.57
CA THR A 71 4.63 -21.59 1.82
C THR A 71 4.69 -22.56 3.01
N LEU A 72 4.02 -22.24 4.12
CA LEU A 72 3.95 -23.12 5.28
C LEU A 72 3.24 -24.43 4.95
N LYS A 73 2.10 -24.36 4.26
CA LYS A 73 1.34 -25.54 3.85
C LYS A 73 2.23 -26.50 3.05
N LYS A 74 2.89 -26.03 1.99
CA LYS A 74 3.78 -26.84 1.15
C LYS A 74 4.96 -27.48 1.90
N ARG A 75 5.41 -26.88 3.01
CA ARG A 75 6.59 -27.36 3.76
C ARG A 75 6.23 -28.42 4.79
N TYR A 76 5.05 -28.31 5.41
CA TYR A 76 4.68 -29.12 6.56
C TYR A 76 3.51 -30.08 6.30
N TYR A 77 2.79 -29.92 5.19
CA TYR A 77 1.71 -30.79 4.73
C TYR A 77 1.97 -31.22 3.29
#